data_AF-V4XUT7-F1
#
_entry.id   AF-V4XUT7-F1
#
_cell.length_a   1.000
_cell.length_b   1.000
_cell.length_c   1.000
_cell.angle_alpha   90.00
_cell.angle_beta   90.00
_cell.angle_gamma   90.00
#
_symmetry.space_group_name_H-M   'P 1'
#
loop_
_entity.id
_entity.type
_entity.pdbx_description
1 polymer ?
#
loop_
_entity_poly.entity_id
_entity_poly.type
_entity_poly.pdbx_seq_one_letter_code
_entity_poly.pdbx_strand_id
1 'polypeptide(L)'
;MQADARLNNFASEFDDVPVDCDVVVDDDVAATLADRARDHGVVCIGGSDRSLFRRVLWGTVPDRLADRSDVRVLVVRGDTTG
;
A
#
# COMPACT_ATOMS: atom_id res chain seq x y z
N MET A 1 15.83 -3.13 -8.29
CA MET A 1 16.87 -2.11 -8.54
C MET A 1 16.30 -0.72 -8.79
N GLN A 2 15.41 -0.48 -9.77
CA GLN A 2 14.79 0.86 -9.93
C GLN A 2 13.74 1.17 -8.86
N ALA A 3 12.95 0.16 -8.44
CA ALA A 3 11.92 0.33 -7.41
C ALA A 3 12.52 0.73 -6.05
N ASP A 4 13.56 0.03 -5.61
CA ASP A 4 14.27 0.29 -4.34
C ASP A 4 14.83 1.71 -4.29
N ALA A 5 15.50 2.14 -5.36
CA ALA A 5 16.10 3.47 -5.44
C ALA A 5 15.04 4.58 -5.36
N ARG A 6 13.89 4.41 -6.03
CA ARG A 6 12.78 5.37 -5.98
C ARG A 6 12.16 5.43 -4.59
N LEU A 7 11.99 4.27 -3.93
CA LEU A 7 11.40 4.19 -2.60
C LEU A 7 12.30 4.85 -1.55
N ASN A 8 13.60 4.56 -1.57
CA ASN A 8 14.56 5.14 -0.64
C ASN A 8 14.68 6.67 -0.79
N ASN A 9 14.62 7.19 -2.02
CA ASN A 9 14.63 8.63 -2.26
C ASN A 9 13.39 9.33 -1.66
N PHE A 10 12.21 8.71 -1.77
CA PHE A 10 11.01 9.25 -1.14
C PHE A 10 11.08 9.19 0.39
N ALA A 11 11.62 8.09 0.95
CA ALA A 11 11.79 7.95 2.39
C ALA A 11 12.71 9.03 2.99
N SER A 12 13.75 9.47 2.25
CA SER A 12 14.64 10.54 2.70
C SER A 12 13.99 11.92 2.80
N GLU A 13 12.73 12.09 2.39
CA GLU A 13 11.98 13.33 2.62
C GLU A 13 11.39 13.40 4.05
N PHE A 14 11.45 12.31 4.82
CA PHE A 14 10.79 12.17 6.14
C PHE A 14 11.80 11.89 7.26
N ASP A 15 12.75 12.80 7.49
CA ASP A 15 13.82 12.61 8.50
C ASP A 15 13.32 12.59 9.96
N ASP A 16 12.13 13.15 10.22
CA ASP A 16 11.58 13.28 11.58
C ASP A 16 10.75 12.06 12.03
N VAL A 17 10.55 11.06 11.16
CA VAL A 17 9.75 9.86 11.45
C VAL A 17 10.52 8.62 11.00
N PRO A 18 10.58 7.54 11.80
CA PRO A 18 11.21 6.30 11.36
C PRO A 18 10.44 5.70 10.18
N VAL A 19 11.12 5.57 9.03
CA VAL A 19 10.58 4.95 7.82
C VAL A 19 11.35 3.66 7.52
N ASP A 20 10.62 2.55 7.41
CA ASP A 20 11.14 1.28 6.91
C ASP A 20 10.61 1.04 5.49
N CYS A 21 11.49 0.58 4.59
CA CYS A 21 11.21 0.45 3.16
C CYS A 21 11.51 -0.97 2.70
N ASP A 22 10.48 -1.64 2.17
CA ASP A 22 10.59 -2.99 1.65
C ASP A 22 10.00 -3.06 0.22
N VAL A 23 10.72 -3.74 -0.68
CA VAL A 23 10.29 -4.00 -2.06
C VAL A 23 10.21 -5.49 -2.26
N VAL A 24 9.00 -5.97 -2.52
CA VAL A 24 8.73 -7.40 -2.66
C VAL A 24 8.16 -7.70 -4.03
N VAL A 25 8.72 -8.74 -4.64
CA VAL A 25 8.25 -9.31 -5.90
C VAL A 25 7.54 -10.61 -5.56
N ASP A 26 6.24 -10.65 -5.84
CA ASP A 26 5.39 -11.82 -5.61
C ASP A 26 4.35 -11.93 -6.74
N ASP A 27 3.88 -13.15 -7.01
CA ASP A 27 2.88 -13.43 -8.04
C ASP A 27 1.47 -12.99 -7.60
N ASP A 28 1.19 -12.94 -6.29
CA ASP A 28 -0.05 -12.43 -5.70
C ASP A 28 0.22 -11.27 -4.75
N VAL A 29 0.31 -10.08 -5.34
CA VAL A 29 0.47 -8.80 -4.62
C VAL A 29 -0.62 -8.63 -3.56
N ALA A 30 -1.83 -9.11 -3.82
CA ALA A 30 -2.95 -8.86 -2.94
C ALA A 30 -2.89 -9.70 -1.67
N ALA A 31 -2.57 -10.99 -1.80
CA ALA A 31 -2.31 -11.86 -0.67
C ALA A 31 -1.09 -11.37 0.13
N THR A 32 -0.02 -10.96 -0.56
CA THR A 32 1.20 -10.43 0.06
C THR A 32 0.93 -9.19 0.91
N LEU A 33 0.13 -8.25 0.41
CA LEU A 33 -0.27 -7.06 1.18
C LEU A 33 -1.16 -7.44 2.37
N ALA A 34 -2.08 -8.40 2.20
CA ALA A 34 -2.96 -8.85 3.29
C ALA A 34 -2.19 -9.55 4.41
N ASP A 35 -1.18 -10.35 4.08
CA ASP A 35 -0.35 -11.04 5.05
C ASP A 35 0.52 -10.03 5.82
N ARG A 36 1.20 -9.10 5.13
CA ARG A 36 1.97 -8.04 5.79
C ARG A 36 1.11 -7.11 6.64
N ALA A 37 -0.11 -6.82 6.18
CA ALA A 37 -1.04 -5.97 6.92
C ALA A 37 -1.36 -6.49 8.32
N ARG A 38 -1.27 -7.82 8.56
CA ARG A 38 -1.56 -8.42 9.87
C ARG A 38 -0.64 -7.91 10.98
N ASP A 39 0.56 -7.47 10.64
CA ASP A 39 1.55 -6.96 11.60
C ASP A 39 1.36 -5.45 11.88
N HIS A 40 0.34 -4.81 11.28
CA HIS A 40 0.11 -3.37 11.37
C HIS A 40 -1.33 -3.02 11.78
N GLY A 41 -1.51 -1.94 12.56
CA GLY A 41 -2.83 -1.51 13.02
C GLY A 41 -3.66 -0.75 11.96
N VAL A 42 -2.99 -0.19 10.95
CA VAL A 42 -3.61 0.60 9.86
C VAL A 42 -2.80 0.38 8.58
N VAL A 43 -3.50 0.24 7.46
CA VAL A 43 -2.91 0.18 6.12
C VAL A 43 -3.37 1.38 5.31
N CYS A 44 -2.41 2.16 4.79
CA CYS A 44 -2.68 3.30 3.92
C CYS A 44 -2.33 2.94 2.47
N ILE A 45 -3.27 3.12 1.55
CA ILE A 45 -3.06 2.87 0.11
C ILE A 45 -3.31 4.17 -0.66
N GLY A 46 -2.34 4.58 -1.48
CA GLY A 46 -2.50 5.68 -2.43
C GLY A 46 -3.22 5.22 -3.70
N GLY A 47 -4.20 5.97 -4.18
CA GLY A 47 -4.93 5.68 -5.42
C GLY A 47 -4.88 6.83 -6.40
N SER A 48 -4.28 6.61 -7.59
CA SER A 48 -4.08 7.65 -8.61
C SER A 48 -5.21 7.74 -9.65
N ASP A 49 -6.20 6.83 -9.65
CA ASP A 49 -7.27 6.87 -10.64
C ASP A 49 -8.53 6.10 -10.21
N ARG A 50 -9.68 6.53 -10.72
CA ARG A 50 -11.01 5.91 -10.46
C ARG A 50 -11.05 4.43 -10.87
N SER A 51 -10.21 4.02 -11.83
CA SER A 51 -10.13 2.65 -12.38
C SER A 51 -9.34 1.69 -11.47
N LEU A 52 -8.16 2.10 -10.96
CA LEU A 52 -7.36 1.28 -10.04
C LEU A 52 -8.09 1.10 -8.71
N PHE A 53 -8.73 2.15 -8.22
CA PHE A 53 -9.56 2.08 -7.01
C PHE A 53 -10.74 1.12 -7.18
N ARG A 54 -11.38 1.11 -8.35
CA ARG A 54 -12.46 0.16 -8.65
C ARG A 54 -11.96 -1.28 -8.72
N ARG A 55 -10.74 -1.53 -9.20
CA ARG A 55 -10.15 -2.89 -9.24
C ARG A 55 -9.63 -3.36 -7.89
N VAL A 56 -9.14 -2.45 -7.05
CA VAL A 56 -8.74 -2.73 -5.67
C VAL A 56 -9.98 -3.01 -4.83
N LEU A 57 -10.98 -2.13 -4.86
CA LEU A 57 -12.23 -2.31 -4.10
C LEU A 57 -13.14 -3.42 -4.62
N TRP A 58 -13.05 -3.79 -5.90
CA TRP A 58 -13.84 -4.88 -6.46
C TRP A 58 -13.01 -6.16 -6.44
N GLY A 59 -12.91 -6.80 -5.27
CA GLY A 59 -12.74 -8.24 -5.20
C GLY A 59 -11.36 -8.83 -4.90
N THR A 60 -10.28 -8.10 -4.65
CA THR A 60 -8.99 -8.79 -4.40
C THR A 60 -8.08 -8.32 -3.28
N VAL A 61 -8.10 -7.09 -2.77
CA VAL A 61 -7.26 -6.69 -1.61
C VAL A 61 -8.09 -6.32 -0.38
N PRO A 62 -9.00 -5.34 -0.42
CA PRO A 62 -9.75 -4.89 0.74
C PRO A 62 -10.77 -5.93 1.20
N ASP A 63 -11.42 -6.66 0.27
CA ASP A 63 -12.33 -7.75 0.63
C ASP A 63 -11.58 -8.90 1.34
N ARG A 64 -10.33 -9.20 0.91
CA ARG A 64 -9.50 -10.24 1.56
C ARG A 64 -8.86 -9.79 2.86
N LEU A 65 -8.54 -8.49 3.00
CA LEU A 65 -8.15 -7.92 4.30
C LEU A 65 -9.35 -7.92 5.26
N ALA A 66 -10.52 -7.46 4.81
CA ALA A 66 -11.72 -7.38 5.64
C ALA A 66 -12.19 -8.76 6.14
N ASP A 67 -12.06 -9.83 5.34
CA ASP A 67 -12.41 -11.19 5.75
C ASP A 67 -11.36 -11.89 6.63
N ARG A 68 -10.12 -11.37 6.72
CA ARG A 68 -8.99 -12.09 7.37
C ARG A 68 -8.18 -11.30 8.39
N SER A 69 -8.43 -10.02 8.59
CA SER A 69 -7.69 -9.22 9.55
C SER A 69 -8.52 -8.06 10.11
N ASP A 70 -8.37 -7.77 11.41
CA ASP A 70 -8.97 -6.61 12.10
C ASP A 70 -8.34 -5.26 11.66
N VAL A 71 -7.75 -5.21 10.46
CA VAL A 71 -6.88 -4.14 10.00
C VAL A 71 -7.70 -3.09 9.26
N ARG A 72 -7.55 -1.84 9.68
CA ARG A 72 -8.26 -0.69 9.09
C ARG A 72 -7.54 -0.24 7.83
N VAL A 73 -8.24 -0.19 6.70
CA VAL A 73 -7.71 0.32 5.43
C VAL A 73 -8.13 1.77 5.22
N LEU A 74 -7.15 2.67 5.11
CA LEU A 74 -7.34 4.05 4.70
C LEU A 74 -6.91 4.19 3.24
N VAL A 75 -7.78 4.76 2.40
CA VAL A 75 -7.41 5.07 1.02
C VAL A 75 -7.27 6.56 0.84
N VAL A 76 -6.06 6.96 0.44
CA VAL A 76 -5.69 8.36 0.23
C VAL A 76 -5.67 8.63 -1.27
N ARG A 77 -6.42 9.67 -1.68
CA ARG A 77 -6.34 10.19 -3.05
C ARG A 77 -5.26 11.27 -3.07
N GLY A 78 -4.23 11.05 -3.88
CA GLY A 78 -3.33 12.14 -4.27
C GLY A 78 -3.96 12.89 -5.43
N ASP A 79 -4.06 14.21 -5.34
CA ASP A 79 -4.26 15.04 -6.53
C ASP A 79 -2.90 15.20 -7.22
N THR A 80 -2.77 14.66 -8.43
CA THR A 80 -1.65 14.98 -9.31
C THR A 80 -1.89 16.35 -9.94
N THR A 81 -1.92 17.41 -9.12
CA THR A 81 -1.77 18.78 -9.64
C THR A 81 -0.30 19.13 -9.54
N GLY A 82 0.45 18.67 -10.54
CA GLY A 82 1.75 19.23 -10.90
C GLY A 82 1.56 20.24 -12.04
#